data_AF-A0A1H7YRH1-F1
#
_entry.id   AF-A0A1H7YRH1-F1
#
_cell.length_a   1.000
_cell.length_b   1.000
_cell.length_c   1.000
_cell.angle_alpha   90.00
_cell.angle_beta   90.00
_cell.angle_gamma   90.00
#
_symmetry.space_group_name_H-M   'P 1'
#
loop_
_entity.id
_entity.type
_entity.pdbx_description
1 polymer ?
#
loop_
_entity_poly.entity_id
_entity_poly.type
_entity_poly.pdbx_seq_one_letter_code
_entity_poly.pdbx_strand_id
1 'polypeptide(L)'
;MSIEYFVEGKVVTQTGGDYKAYAKEGISHTSAVSVEQKGKETGVSYNPAQKINPNDKPVNTIDVTLNLFFDGTLNNKTNTQAGAKQDKPKGSYANDFSNVARGYDCIDPNAQNQVAYYVEGIGTVDNKSDNDTLGLPVRGAGMGISARGVKAKATKGCVKGAEAIQKKFQGKKIDVLTVNVYGFSRGAAAARHFLHIAGTNVSSQQISDKQILVYPPEDYEKSDAEPKPNQYIIVNEPDFPLLKYGYFGACLIQQKIQVKTVRFNFVGLYDTVASFGVNHKGASLFGFSIIDDDSKQLGLNAVRNASFVLQLASSDEYRDNFSLTNIDSAGIRGLQLTLPGVHSDIGGGYVNNDKEDVLLHEEINSSKECERFRNILIEEGWYNPEEITIESSIIPSRTATIKYKLWGRRKKVSNEYDKVSLKNMFYYSKQFDVKYDEGLVADHQIKDSFIGDISNKLTAKYIATCNNLRNEYVKEYNDGKHPSAGEYISKAGSYSYLDSEIDIKKLRNLYLHWSANLDSFGMGPRFSGPKPAAERKRYILNG
;
A
#
# COMPACT_ATOMS: atom_id res chain seq x y z
N MET A 1 -13.53 25.34 24.61
CA MET A 1 -14.40 24.21 24.21
C MET A 1 -14.27 23.14 25.27
N SER A 2 -15.32 22.90 26.05
CA SER A 2 -15.43 21.70 26.88
C SER A 2 -15.86 20.54 25.97
N ILE A 3 -15.19 19.40 26.07
CA ILE A 3 -15.65 18.14 25.46
C ILE A 3 -16.53 17.47 26.50
N GLU A 4 -17.79 17.21 26.18
CA GLU A 4 -18.71 16.54 27.09
C GLU A 4 -18.74 15.04 26.80
N TYR A 5 -18.74 14.24 27.88
CA TYR A 5 -18.70 12.78 27.84
C TYR A 5 -20.02 12.23 28.38
N PHE A 6 -20.76 11.46 27.57
CA PHE A 6 -22.08 10.94 27.94
C PHE A 6 -22.03 9.49 28.41
N VAL A 7 -22.50 9.21 29.62
CA VAL A 7 -22.57 7.86 30.20
C VAL A 7 -23.91 7.21 29.84
N GLU A 8 -23.90 6.01 29.26
CA GLU A 8 -25.12 5.17 29.13
C GLU A 8 -25.15 4.12 30.27
N GLY A 9 -26.24 4.09 31.05
CA GLY A 9 -26.45 3.15 32.16
C GLY A 9 -27.66 3.50 33.06
N LYS A 10 -27.95 2.65 34.06
CA LYS A 10 -28.92 2.96 35.13
C LYS A 10 -28.26 3.94 36.11
N VAL A 11 -28.70 5.18 36.13
CA VAL A 11 -28.20 6.18 37.08
C VAL A 11 -29.12 6.18 38.32
N VAL A 12 -28.55 5.89 39.49
CA VAL A 12 -29.21 6.17 40.77
C VAL A 12 -28.67 7.50 41.26
N THR A 13 -29.48 8.54 41.15
CA THR A 13 -29.10 9.91 41.54
C THR A 13 -29.62 10.20 42.95
N GLN A 14 -28.72 10.48 43.91
CA GLN A 14 -29.06 11.04 45.21
C GLN A 14 -28.32 12.37 45.38
N THR A 15 -29.02 13.50 45.28
CA THR A 15 -28.42 14.84 45.49
C THR A 15 -29.30 15.71 46.38
N GLY A 16 -28.70 16.67 47.08
CA GLY A 16 -29.36 17.74 47.83
C GLY A 16 -29.28 19.10 47.11
N GLY A 17 -29.55 19.15 45.80
CA GLY A 17 -29.49 20.38 45.00
C GLY A 17 -30.01 20.18 43.55
N ASP A 18 -29.86 21.21 42.71
CA ASP A 18 -30.29 21.17 41.31
C ASP A 18 -29.40 20.25 40.46
N TYR A 19 -30.02 19.46 39.57
CA TYR A 19 -29.30 18.62 38.61
C TYR A 19 -29.90 18.74 37.20
N LYS A 20 -29.06 18.60 36.18
CA LYS A 20 -29.45 18.60 34.76
C LYS A 20 -29.08 17.26 34.12
N ALA A 21 -29.99 16.69 33.34
CA ALA A 21 -29.81 15.42 32.64
C ALA A 21 -30.13 15.58 31.15
N TYR A 22 -29.41 14.84 30.31
CA TYR A 22 -29.49 14.92 28.85
C TYR A 22 -29.68 13.51 28.26
N ALA A 23 -30.56 13.38 27.25
CA ALA A 23 -30.84 12.12 26.56
C ALA A 23 -30.98 12.34 25.04
N LYS A 24 -30.61 11.33 24.24
CA LYS A 24 -30.63 11.36 22.76
C LYS A 24 -32.05 11.31 22.17
N GLU A 25 -33.00 10.75 22.91
CA GLU A 25 -34.42 10.67 22.56
C GLU A 25 -35.25 11.34 23.67
N GLY A 26 -36.53 11.60 23.42
CA GLY A 26 -37.43 12.11 24.45
C GLY A 26 -37.33 11.24 25.70
N ILE A 27 -37.19 11.86 26.87
CA ILE A 27 -37.14 11.12 28.14
C ILE A 27 -38.48 10.42 28.30
N SER A 28 -38.56 9.13 27.97
CA SER A 28 -39.72 8.29 28.26
C SER A 28 -39.51 7.65 29.62
N HIS A 29 -40.41 7.94 30.55
CA HIS A 29 -40.41 7.34 31.88
C HIS A 29 -41.34 6.13 31.87
N THR A 30 -40.81 4.95 32.12
CA THR A 30 -41.60 3.73 32.38
C THR A 30 -41.23 3.17 33.74
N SER A 31 -41.76 3.79 34.80
CA SER A 31 -41.89 3.12 36.10
C SER A 31 -43.33 2.64 36.26
N ALA A 32 -43.50 1.41 36.73
CA ALA A 32 -44.81 0.83 37.06
C ALA A 32 -45.46 1.45 38.32
N VAL A 33 -44.91 2.56 38.81
CA VAL A 33 -45.47 3.35 39.91
C VAL A 33 -45.10 4.82 39.69
N SER A 34 -46.11 5.68 39.72
CA SER A 34 -46.02 7.13 39.62
C SER A 34 -45.28 7.72 40.82
N VAL A 35 -44.32 8.61 40.56
CA VAL A 35 -43.77 9.49 41.59
C VAL A 35 -44.47 10.84 41.45
N GLU A 36 -45.28 11.21 42.46
CA GLU A 36 -45.77 12.58 42.63
C GLU A 36 -44.68 13.42 43.29
N GLN A 37 -44.31 14.55 42.68
CA GLN A 37 -43.49 15.57 43.33
C GLN A 37 -44.19 16.93 43.21
N LYS A 38 -44.61 17.48 44.35
CA LYS A 38 -45.14 18.85 44.46
C LYS A 38 -44.07 19.77 45.04
N GLY A 39 -43.44 20.57 44.19
CA GLY A 39 -42.70 21.77 44.60
C GLY A 39 -43.65 22.96 44.61
N LYS A 40 -43.66 23.75 45.69
CA LYS A 40 -44.74 24.70 45.97
C LYS A 40 -44.79 25.93 45.06
N GLU A 41 -43.74 26.27 44.29
CA GLU A 41 -43.73 27.58 43.57
C GLU A 41 -43.13 27.64 42.16
N THR A 42 -42.52 26.59 41.59
CA THR A 42 -42.09 26.63 40.17
C THR A 42 -42.20 25.26 39.51
N GLY A 43 -43.05 25.17 38.48
CA GLY A 43 -43.22 23.97 37.67
C GLY A 43 -41.95 23.54 36.94
N VAL A 44 -41.93 22.29 36.49
CA VAL A 44 -40.84 21.74 35.68
C VAL A 44 -40.74 22.52 34.37
N SER A 45 -39.66 23.27 34.18
CA SER A 45 -39.35 23.88 32.88
C SER A 45 -38.46 22.96 32.07
N TYR A 46 -38.96 22.51 30.91
CA TYR A 46 -38.14 21.87 29.90
C TYR A 46 -37.49 22.96 29.06
N ASN A 47 -36.20 23.19 29.25
CA ASN A 47 -35.45 24.00 28.30
C ASN A 47 -35.43 23.29 26.93
N PRO A 48 -35.35 24.02 25.80
CA PRO A 48 -35.11 23.42 24.50
C PRO A 48 -33.89 22.50 24.56
N ALA A 49 -33.98 21.32 23.94
CA ALA A 49 -32.85 20.40 23.86
C ALA A 49 -31.64 21.12 23.26
N GLN A 50 -30.51 21.14 23.97
CA GLN A 50 -29.27 21.69 23.43
C GLN A 50 -28.85 20.86 22.22
N LYS A 51 -28.44 21.54 21.14
CA LYS A 51 -27.76 20.87 20.03
C LYS A 51 -26.39 20.41 20.51
N ILE A 52 -26.20 19.10 20.56
CA ILE A 52 -24.94 18.45 20.92
C ILE A 52 -23.86 18.87 19.91
N ASN A 53 -22.64 19.10 20.40
CA ASN A 53 -21.50 19.41 19.55
C ASN A 53 -21.08 18.13 18.80
N PRO A 54 -20.74 18.19 17.49
CA PRO A 54 -20.22 17.04 16.77
C PRO A 54 -19.02 16.33 17.44
N ASN A 55 -18.30 17.02 18.32
CA ASN A 55 -17.13 16.51 19.03
C ASN A 55 -17.46 15.79 20.36
N ASP A 56 -18.71 15.80 20.83
CA ASP A 56 -19.07 15.11 22.07
C ASP A 56 -19.15 13.59 21.85
N LYS A 57 -18.58 12.78 22.77
CA LYS A 57 -18.43 11.33 22.61
C LYS A 57 -19.20 10.52 23.67
N PRO A 58 -19.87 9.42 23.29
CA PRO A 58 -20.36 8.45 24.27
C PRO A 58 -19.20 7.80 25.03
N VAL A 59 -19.30 7.70 26.35
CA VAL A 59 -18.27 7.10 27.23
C VAL A 59 -18.04 5.60 26.93
N ASN A 60 -19.01 4.96 26.27
CA ASN A 60 -19.00 3.52 25.99
C ASN A 60 -18.50 3.14 24.60
N THR A 61 -18.03 4.10 23.78
CA THR A 61 -17.46 3.84 22.45
C THR A 61 -15.98 4.15 22.38
N ILE A 62 -15.25 3.44 21.53
CA ILE A 62 -13.82 3.66 21.27
C ILE A 62 -13.57 4.03 19.81
N ASP A 63 -12.49 4.75 19.54
CA ASP A 63 -11.97 4.92 18.19
C ASP A 63 -10.85 3.90 17.98
N VAL A 64 -10.88 3.17 16.87
CA VAL A 64 -9.93 2.10 16.57
C VAL A 64 -9.19 2.39 15.27
N THR A 65 -7.89 2.12 15.23
CA THR A 65 -7.06 2.17 14.04
C THR A 65 -6.71 0.76 13.55
N LEU A 66 -7.07 0.45 12.31
CA LEU A 66 -6.64 -0.74 11.58
C LEU A 66 -5.54 -0.35 10.57
N ASN A 67 -4.39 -1.02 10.63
CA ASN A 67 -3.31 -0.89 9.65
C ASN A 67 -3.18 -2.16 8.82
N LEU A 68 -3.47 -2.10 7.51
CA LEU A 68 -3.35 -3.24 6.59
C LEU A 68 -2.09 -3.11 5.73
N PHE A 69 -1.29 -4.16 5.66
CA PHE A 69 -0.02 -4.19 4.94
C PHE A 69 -0.08 -5.23 3.82
N PHE A 70 0.01 -4.80 2.56
CA PHE A 70 -0.07 -5.67 1.38
C PHE A 70 1.29 -5.77 0.68
N ASP A 71 1.94 -6.93 0.76
CA ASP A 71 3.31 -7.08 0.27
C ASP A 71 3.42 -7.17 -1.27
N GLY A 72 4.63 -6.92 -1.77
CA GLY A 72 4.97 -6.97 -3.19
C GLY A 72 4.97 -8.39 -3.77
N THR A 73 5.01 -8.50 -5.09
CA THR A 73 5.02 -9.81 -5.75
C THR A 73 6.21 -10.65 -5.33
N LEU A 74 5.95 -11.92 -5.02
CA LEU A 74 6.95 -12.86 -4.50
C LEU A 74 7.60 -12.44 -3.17
N ASN A 75 7.09 -11.41 -2.49
CA ASN A 75 7.48 -11.13 -1.11
C ASN A 75 6.50 -11.79 -0.15
N ASN A 76 7.04 -12.57 0.79
CA ASN A 76 6.24 -13.22 1.82
C ASN A 76 7.09 -13.34 3.08
N LYS A 77 6.73 -12.58 4.12
CA LYS A 77 7.43 -12.57 5.40
C LYS A 77 7.57 -13.98 6.00
N THR A 78 6.49 -14.76 6.01
CA THR A 78 6.46 -16.12 6.56
C THR A 78 7.41 -17.04 5.78
N ASN A 79 7.41 -16.95 4.45
CA ASN A 79 8.29 -17.76 3.59
C ASN A 79 9.75 -17.32 3.70
N THR A 80 10.05 -16.02 3.74
CA THR A 80 11.40 -15.50 4.01
C THR A 80 11.95 -16.07 5.33
N GLN A 81 11.15 -16.07 6.40
CA GLN A 81 11.55 -16.64 7.70
C GLN A 81 11.77 -18.15 7.64
N ALA A 82 10.94 -18.88 6.89
CA ALA A 82 11.11 -20.32 6.69
C ALA A 82 12.34 -20.63 5.81
N GLY A 83 12.59 -19.80 4.80
CA GLY A 83 13.69 -19.93 3.84
C GLY A 83 15.07 -19.70 4.44
N ALA A 84 15.17 -18.86 5.47
CA ALA A 84 16.39 -18.67 6.25
C ALA A 84 16.90 -19.98 6.92
N LYS A 85 16.07 -21.02 6.98
CA LYS A 85 16.42 -22.35 7.51
C LYS A 85 16.68 -23.39 6.40
N GLN A 86 16.62 -23.00 5.13
CA GLN A 86 16.82 -23.88 3.98
C GLN A 86 18.22 -23.70 3.39
N ASP A 87 18.81 -24.77 2.85
CA ASP A 87 20.16 -24.70 2.25
C ASP A 87 20.21 -23.87 0.96
N LYS A 88 19.15 -23.93 0.15
CA LYS A 88 19.04 -23.26 -1.16
C LYS A 88 17.61 -22.78 -1.38
N PRO A 89 17.15 -21.79 -0.62
CA PRO A 89 15.82 -21.25 -0.80
C PRO A 89 15.67 -20.67 -2.22
N LYS A 90 14.43 -20.64 -2.71
CA LYS A 90 14.07 -20.08 -4.02
C LYS A 90 12.81 -19.25 -3.92
N GLY A 91 12.63 -18.34 -4.88
CA GLY A 91 11.46 -17.46 -4.91
C GLY A 91 11.34 -16.64 -3.63
N SER A 92 10.14 -16.57 -3.07
CA SER A 92 9.82 -15.84 -1.85
C SER A 92 10.58 -16.31 -0.62
N TYR A 93 11.07 -17.56 -0.60
CA TYR A 93 11.89 -18.08 0.48
C TYR A 93 13.32 -17.51 0.45
N ALA A 94 13.80 -17.05 -0.72
CA ALA A 94 15.17 -16.56 -0.91
C ALA A 94 15.30 -15.04 -0.73
N ASN A 95 14.18 -14.32 -0.72
CA ASN A 95 14.17 -12.86 -0.62
C ASN A 95 14.50 -12.40 0.81
N ASP A 96 15.03 -11.18 0.94
CA ASP A 96 14.99 -10.45 2.21
C ASP A 96 13.60 -9.86 2.45
N PHE A 97 13.36 -9.32 3.65
CA PHE A 97 12.12 -8.64 3.98
C PHE A 97 11.92 -7.38 3.14
N SER A 98 10.69 -7.18 2.65
CA SER A 98 10.27 -5.91 2.06
C SER A 98 10.07 -4.83 3.13
N ASN A 99 10.00 -3.58 2.70
CA ASN A 99 9.64 -2.45 3.57
C ASN A 99 8.19 -2.52 4.06
N VAL A 100 7.32 -3.30 3.40
CA VAL A 100 5.96 -3.58 3.90
C VAL A 100 6.02 -4.53 5.09
N ALA A 101 6.79 -5.61 4.98
CA ALA A 101 6.99 -6.56 6.09
C ALA A 101 7.70 -5.89 7.28
N ARG A 102 8.80 -5.15 7.03
CA ARG A 102 9.52 -4.39 8.07
C ARG A 102 8.61 -3.34 8.74
N GLY A 103 7.81 -2.63 7.96
CA GLY A 103 6.85 -1.65 8.48
C GLY A 103 5.75 -2.26 9.33
N TYR A 104 5.24 -3.44 8.96
CA TYR A 104 4.29 -4.22 9.76
C TYR A 104 4.91 -4.67 11.09
N ASP A 105 6.12 -5.20 11.06
CA ASP A 105 6.80 -5.70 12.25
C ASP A 105 7.11 -4.60 13.27
N CYS A 106 7.27 -3.36 12.81
CA CYS A 106 7.48 -2.21 13.68
C CYS A 106 6.20 -1.67 14.35
N ILE A 107 5.00 -2.15 13.99
CA ILE A 107 3.76 -1.67 14.62
C ILE A 107 3.77 -2.05 16.11
N ASP A 108 3.51 -1.09 17.00
CA ASP A 108 3.43 -1.36 18.43
C ASP A 108 2.20 -2.27 18.71
N PRO A 109 2.40 -3.52 19.14
CA PRO A 109 1.29 -4.43 19.42
C PRO A 109 0.52 -4.02 20.69
N ASN A 110 1.15 -3.26 21.59
CA ASN A 110 0.60 -2.80 22.86
C ASN A 110 -0.12 -1.45 22.74
N ALA A 111 0.00 -0.77 21.59
CA ALA A 111 -0.70 0.48 21.34
C ALA A 111 -2.21 0.32 21.60
N GLN A 112 -2.74 1.24 22.39
CA GLN A 112 -4.17 1.30 22.69
C GLN A 112 -4.95 1.54 21.41
N ASN A 113 -6.04 0.81 21.25
CA ASN A 113 -6.98 0.95 20.15
C ASN A 113 -6.37 0.84 18.74
N GLN A 114 -5.22 0.20 18.58
CA GLN A 114 -4.59 -0.07 17.28
C GLN A 114 -4.49 -1.57 17.02
N VAL A 115 -4.72 -1.99 15.78
CA VAL A 115 -4.44 -3.36 15.31
C VAL A 115 -3.83 -3.30 13.91
N ALA A 116 -3.05 -4.32 13.55
CA ALA A 116 -2.48 -4.45 12.22
C ALA A 116 -2.62 -5.87 11.68
N TYR A 117 -2.61 -6.00 10.36
CA TYR A 117 -2.56 -7.30 9.69
C TYR A 117 -1.68 -7.22 8.44
N TYR A 118 -0.86 -8.26 8.24
CA TYR A 118 0.01 -8.43 7.08
C TYR A 118 -0.61 -9.42 6.09
N VAL A 119 -0.69 -9.01 4.83
CA VAL A 119 -1.12 -9.81 3.69
C VAL A 119 0.09 -10.06 2.80
N GLU A 120 0.41 -11.33 2.61
CA GLU A 120 1.51 -11.76 1.78
C GLU A 120 1.33 -11.39 0.30
N GLY A 121 2.46 -11.35 -0.40
CA GLY A 121 2.57 -10.87 -1.76
C GLY A 121 1.84 -11.70 -2.80
N ILE A 122 1.50 -11.03 -3.91
CA ILE A 122 0.92 -11.67 -5.10
C ILE A 122 1.81 -12.82 -5.55
N GLY A 123 1.19 -13.96 -5.89
CA GLY A 123 1.89 -15.19 -6.31
C GLY A 123 2.35 -16.10 -5.18
N THR A 124 2.24 -15.67 -3.92
CA THR A 124 2.67 -16.44 -2.74
C THR A 124 1.50 -16.79 -1.83
N VAL A 125 1.65 -17.82 -1.01
CA VAL A 125 0.82 -18.14 0.15
C VAL A 125 1.76 -18.67 1.24
N ASP A 126 1.49 -18.32 2.49
CA ASP A 126 2.32 -18.71 3.64
C ASP A 126 2.56 -20.22 3.68
N ASN A 127 3.85 -20.58 3.76
CA ASN A 127 4.38 -21.95 3.80
C ASN A 127 4.02 -22.83 2.60
N LYS A 128 3.60 -22.23 1.48
CA LYS A 128 3.38 -22.94 0.20
C LYS A 128 4.44 -22.58 -0.82
N SER A 129 4.58 -23.42 -1.85
CA SER A 129 5.39 -23.08 -3.02
C SER A 129 4.79 -21.88 -3.74
N ASP A 130 5.64 -21.05 -4.35
CA ASP A 130 5.20 -19.92 -5.16
C ASP A 130 4.56 -20.40 -6.47
N ASN A 131 3.81 -19.50 -7.13
CA ASN A 131 3.40 -19.72 -8.51
C ASN A 131 4.52 -19.26 -9.45
N ASP A 132 4.91 -20.10 -10.40
CA ASP A 132 6.07 -19.89 -11.30
C ASP A 132 5.90 -18.74 -12.32
N THR A 133 4.75 -18.08 -12.37
CA THR A 133 4.41 -17.13 -13.44
C THR A 133 4.56 -15.65 -13.04
N LEU A 134 5.25 -15.34 -11.93
CA LEU A 134 5.33 -13.97 -11.39
C LEU A 134 3.94 -13.31 -11.25
N GLY A 135 2.88 -14.10 -11.00
CA GLY A 135 1.50 -13.58 -10.97
C GLY A 135 0.94 -13.08 -12.31
N LEU A 136 1.60 -13.38 -13.44
CA LEU A 136 1.07 -13.13 -14.79
C LEU A 136 0.13 -14.29 -15.18
N PRO A 137 -1.03 -14.00 -15.81
CA PRO A 137 -1.91 -15.05 -16.32
C PRO A 137 -1.31 -15.70 -17.55
N VAL A 138 -1.06 -17.01 -17.47
CA VAL A 138 -0.72 -17.84 -18.63
C VAL A 138 -2.03 -18.20 -19.34
N ARG A 139 -2.12 -17.94 -20.66
CA ARG A 139 -3.27 -18.39 -21.47
C ARG A 139 -3.45 -19.91 -21.30
N GLY A 140 -4.58 -20.32 -20.73
CA GLY A 140 -4.92 -21.73 -20.51
C GLY A 140 -4.60 -22.29 -19.11
N ALA A 141 -4.00 -21.51 -18.21
CA ALA A 141 -3.81 -21.93 -16.81
C ALA A 141 -5.11 -21.76 -16.01
N GLY A 142 -5.84 -22.87 -15.82
CA GLY A 142 -7.08 -22.92 -15.04
C GLY A 142 -6.85 -22.74 -13.53
N MET A 143 -7.73 -21.94 -12.91
CA MET A 143 -8.13 -21.94 -11.49
C MET A 143 -7.11 -21.57 -10.38
N GLY A 144 -5.80 -21.37 -10.64
CA GLY A 144 -4.81 -21.10 -9.56
C GLY A 144 -4.18 -19.69 -9.51
N ILE A 145 -4.27 -18.91 -10.60
CA ILE A 145 -3.59 -17.60 -10.70
C ILE A 145 -4.44 -16.47 -10.10
N SER A 146 -5.77 -16.53 -10.22
CA SER A 146 -6.66 -15.47 -9.71
C SER A 146 -6.67 -15.44 -8.17
N ALA A 147 -6.63 -16.61 -7.53
CA ALA A 147 -6.69 -16.76 -6.08
C ALA A 147 -5.43 -16.28 -5.32
N ARG A 148 -4.33 -15.99 -6.04
CA ARG A 148 -3.13 -15.33 -5.49
C ARG A 148 -2.89 -13.95 -6.08
N GLY A 149 -3.85 -13.43 -6.86
CA GLY A 149 -3.76 -12.15 -7.56
C GLY A 149 -4.14 -10.93 -6.71
N VAL A 150 -4.14 -9.75 -7.33
CA VAL A 150 -4.42 -8.46 -6.66
C VAL A 150 -5.79 -8.45 -5.98
N LYS A 151 -6.85 -8.84 -6.69
CA LYS A 151 -8.22 -8.87 -6.15
C LYS A 151 -8.32 -9.82 -4.96
N ALA A 152 -7.78 -11.02 -5.09
CA ALA A 152 -7.75 -12.01 -4.01
C ALA A 152 -7.00 -11.50 -2.76
N LYS A 153 -5.82 -10.89 -2.92
CA LYS A 153 -5.10 -10.31 -1.77
C LYS A 153 -5.87 -9.17 -1.12
N ALA A 154 -6.54 -8.31 -1.90
CA ALA A 154 -7.41 -7.27 -1.35
C ALA A 154 -8.62 -7.87 -0.59
N THR A 155 -9.26 -8.92 -1.12
CA THR A 155 -10.30 -9.69 -0.41
C THR A 155 -9.77 -10.26 0.90
N LYS A 156 -8.57 -10.84 0.91
CA LYS A 156 -7.91 -11.34 2.13
C LYS A 156 -7.74 -10.22 3.16
N GLY A 157 -7.33 -9.03 2.73
CA GLY A 157 -7.25 -7.84 3.58
C GLY A 157 -8.58 -7.47 4.24
N CYS A 158 -9.71 -7.55 3.51
CA CYS A 158 -11.04 -7.32 4.08
C CYS A 158 -11.37 -8.33 5.20
N VAL A 159 -11.21 -9.61 4.91
CA VAL A 159 -11.54 -10.70 5.84
C VAL A 159 -10.65 -10.64 7.07
N LYS A 160 -9.34 -10.59 6.86
CA LYS A 160 -8.35 -10.63 7.94
C LYS A 160 -8.26 -9.36 8.75
N GLY A 161 -8.50 -8.20 8.13
CA GLY A 161 -8.65 -6.93 8.85
C GLY A 161 -9.81 -6.97 9.84
N ALA A 162 -10.97 -7.47 9.42
CA ALA A 162 -12.12 -7.64 10.30
C ALA A 162 -11.86 -8.67 11.41
N GLU A 163 -11.27 -9.83 11.10
CA GLU A 163 -10.86 -10.82 12.10
C GLU A 163 -9.90 -10.23 13.14
N ALA A 164 -8.92 -9.41 12.71
CA ALA A 164 -7.96 -8.78 13.60
C ALA A 164 -8.62 -7.77 14.55
N ILE A 165 -9.55 -6.96 14.05
CA ILE A 165 -10.35 -6.03 14.87
C ILE A 165 -11.17 -6.81 15.90
N GLN A 166 -11.90 -7.84 15.46
CA GLN A 166 -12.73 -8.66 16.34
C GLN A 166 -11.90 -9.28 17.46
N LYS A 167 -10.73 -9.80 17.13
CA LYS A 167 -9.84 -10.48 18.09
C LYS A 167 -9.36 -9.53 19.20
N LYS A 168 -9.04 -8.28 18.87
CA LYS A 168 -8.48 -7.31 19.84
C LYS A 168 -9.56 -6.48 20.56
N PHE A 169 -10.70 -6.22 19.92
CA PHE A 169 -11.74 -5.30 20.42
C PHE A 169 -13.10 -5.96 20.59
N GLN A 170 -13.12 -7.26 20.90
CA GLN A 170 -14.34 -8.03 21.09
C GLN A 170 -15.32 -7.35 22.06
N GLY A 171 -16.58 -7.21 21.63
CA GLY A 171 -17.66 -6.63 22.45
C GLY A 171 -17.58 -5.11 22.65
N LYS A 172 -16.58 -4.43 22.08
CA LYS A 172 -16.50 -2.96 22.11
C LYS A 172 -17.32 -2.36 20.97
N LYS A 173 -17.97 -1.23 21.25
CA LYS A 173 -18.62 -0.40 20.23
C LYS A 173 -17.60 0.60 19.68
N ILE A 174 -17.45 0.64 18.36
CA ILE A 174 -16.48 1.51 17.70
C ILE A 174 -17.20 2.72 17.10
N ASP A 175 -16.86 3.94 17.54
CA ASP A 175 -17.41 5.17 16.97
C ASP A 175 -16.76 5.45 15.61
N VAL A 176 -15.42 5.55 15.57
CA VAL A 176 -14.67 5.69 14.33
C VAL A 176 -13.67 4.54 14.16
N LEU A 177 -13.82 3.77 13.08
CA LEU A 177 -12.78 2.87 12.57
C LEU A 177 -11.92 3.62 11.55
N THR A 178 -10.72 4.00 11.95
CA THR A 178 -9.70 4.58 11.08
C THR A 178 -8.94 3.45 10.38
N VAL A 179 -8.90 3.47 9.05
CA VAL A 179 -8.18 2.46 8.26
C VAL A 179 -7.03 3.11 7.53
N ASN A 180 -5.83 2.57 7.77
CA ASN A 180 -4.63 2.88 7.02
C ASN A 180 -4.25 1.66 6.19
N VAL A 181 -3.80 1.88 4.96
CA VAL A 181 -3.31 0.79 4.11
C VAL A 181 -1.91 1.10 3.60
N TYR A 182 -1.11 0.06 3.50
CA TYR A 182 0.24 0.09 2.99
C TYR A 182 0.37 -0.94 1.89
N GLY A 183 1.15 -0.66 0.86
CA GLY A 183 1.52 -1.72 -0.05
C GLY A 183 2.71 -1.42 -0.94
N PHE A 184 3.32 -2.48 -1.46
CA PHE A 184 4.45 -2.40 -2.39
C PHE A 184 4.07 -3.07 -3.72
N SER A 185 4.43 -2.48 -4.86
CA SER A 185 4.27 -3.11 -6.18
C SER A 185 2.80 -3.46 -6.48
N ARG A 186 2.50 -4.71 -6.80
CA ARG A 186 1.13 -5.23 -6.90
C ARG A 186 0.40 -5.32 -5.56
N GLY A 187 1.11 -5.37 -4.44
CA GLY A 187 0.54 -5.16 -3.11
C GLY A 187 0.04 -3.73 -2.92
N ALA A 188 0.72 -2.74 -3.49
CA ALA A 188 0.20 -1.37 -3.56
C ALA A 188 -1.08 -1.31 -4.41
N ALA A 189 -1.13 -2.03 -5.54
CA ALA A 189 -2.37 -2.17 -6.32
C ALA A 189 -3.49 -2.85 -5.49
N ALA A 190 -3.16 -3.86 -4.67
CA ALA A 190 -4.13 -4.51 -3.77
C ALA A 190 -4.62 -3.57 -2.67
N ALA A 191 -3.74 -2.75 -2.08
CA ALA A 191 -4.10 -1.72 -1.11
C ALA A 191 -5.08 -0.69 -1.71
N ARG A 192 -4.82 -0.24 -2.94
CA ARG A 192 -5.72 0.67 -3.69
C ARG A 192 -7.05 -0.01 -4.03
N HIS A 193 -6.99 -1.28 -4.47
CA HIS A 193 -8.17 -2.06 -4.78
C HIS A 193 -9.01 -2.38 -3.52
N PHE A 194 -8.39 -2.51 -2.35
CA PHE A 194 -9.12 -2.61 -1.07
C PHE A 194 -9.98 -1.37 -0.82
N LEU A 195 -9.46 -0.16 -1.08
CA LEU A 195 -10.26 1.07 -1.00
C LEU A 195 -11.41 1.06 -2.03
N HIS A 196 -11.17 0.52 -3.22
CA HIS A 196 -12.21 0.36 -4.24
C HIS A 196 -13.32 -0.58 -3.75
N ILE A 197 -12.96 -1.79 -3.31
CA ILE A 197 -13.89 -2.77 -2.74
C ILE A 197 -14.74 -2.14 -1.62
N ALA A 198 -14.11 -1.37 -0.74
CA ALA A 198 -14.79 -0.74 0.38
C ALA A 198 -15.60 0.51 0.00
N GLY A 199 -15.43 1.04 -1.21
CA GLY A 199 -16.22 2.13 -1.78
C GLY A 199 -17.28 1.68 -2.79
N THR A 200 -17.35 0.38 -3.11
CA THR A 200 -18.30 -0.21 -4.06
C THR A 200 -19.40 -0.98 -3.35
N ASN A 201 -20.60 -1.00 -3.94
CA ASN A 201 -21.70 -1.83 -3.45
C ASN A 201 -21.32 -3.31 -3.43
N VAL A 202 -21.83 -4.05 -2.44
CA VAL A 202 -21.63 -5.49 -2.35
C VAL A 202 -22.26 -6.22 -3.53
N SER A 203 -21.57 -7.24 -4.05
CA SER A 203 -22.19 -8.25 -4.91
C SER A 203 -22.96 -9.21 -4.02
N SER A 204 -24.29 -9.20 -4.10
CA SER A 204 -25.13 -10.00 -3.21
C SER A 204 -26.36 -10.58 -3.88
N GLN A 205 -26.82 -11.72 -3.36
CA GLN A 205 -28.09 -12.36 -3.70
C GLN A 205 -28.97 -12.41 -2.46
N GLN A 206 -30.24 -12.05 -2.59
CA GLN A 206 -31.21 -12.22 -1.51
C GLN A 206 -31.53 -13.70 -1.30
N ILE A 207 -31.41 -14.19 -0.06
CA ILE A 207 -31.79 -15.56 0.33
C ILE A 207 -33.20 -15.56 0.93
N SER A 208 -33.54 -14.54 1.73
CA SER A 208 -34.86 -14.33 2.33
C SER A 208 -35.08 -12.85 2.65
N ASP A 209 -36.23 -12.49 3.20
CA ASP A 209 -36.54 -11.11 3.61
C ASP A 209 -35.56 -10.53 4.66
N LYS A 210 -34.83 -11.40 5.37
CA LYS A 210 -33.88 -11.00 6.43
C LYS A 210 -32.45 -11.45 6.17
N GLN A 211 -32.17 -12.05 5.03
CA GLN A 211 -30.85 -12.61 4.74
C GLN A 211 -30.39 -12.32 3.33
N ILE A 212 -29.14 -11.89 3.22
CA ILE A 212 -28.45 -11.76 1.95
C ILE A 212 -27.17 -12.61 1.96
N LEU A 213 -26.88 -13.22 0.83
CA LEU A 213 -25.61 -13.85 0.51
C LEU A 213 -24.72 -12.80 -0.16
N VAL A 214 -23.57 -12.49 0.42
CA VAL A 214 -22.58 -11.58 -0.15
C VAL A 214 -21.42 -12.38 -0.70
N TYR A 215 -21.10 -12.20 -1.97
CA TYR A 215 -19.99 -12.87 -2.64
C TYR A 215 -18.69 -12.08 -2.46
N PRO A 216 -17.54 -12.76 -2.27
CA PRO A 216 -16.24 -12.10 -2.30
C PRO A 216 -15.97 -11.50 -3.68
N PRO A 217 -15.25 -10.37 -3.78
CA PRO A 217 -14.80 -9.83 -5.06
C PRO A 217 -13.94 -10.83 -5.87
N GLU A 218 -13.16 -11.65 -5.18
CA GLU A 218 -12.38 -12.77 -5.70
C GLU A 218 -12.03 -13.68 -4.52
N ASP A 219 -12.15 -15.00 -4.67
CA ASP A 219 -11.68 -15.96 -3.67
C ASP A 219 -10.16 -15.92 -3.56
N TYR A 220 -9.62 -15.92 -2.35
CA TYR A 220 -8.17 -16.06 -2.14
C TYR A 220 -7.76 -17.47 -1.72
N GLU A 221 -6.57 -17.90 -2.14
CA GLU A 221 -6.02 -19.16 -1.67
C GLU A 221 -5.59 -19.03 -0.22
N LYS A 222 -6.07 -19.95 0.62
CA LYS A 222 -5.75 -20.04 2.04
C LYS A 222 -4.50 -20.87 2.28
N SER A 223 -3.72 -20.50 3.29
CA SER A 223 -2.64 -21.35 3.81
C SER A 223 -3.22 -22.61 4.46
N ASP A 224 -2.37 -23.62 4.69
CA ASP A 224 -2.84 -24.86 5.33
C ASP A 224 -3.14 -24.70 6.83
N ALA A 225 -2.67 -23.60 7.44
CA ALA A 225 -3.01 -23.24 8.81
C ALA A 225 -4.38 -22.54 8.93
N GLU A 226 -4.97 -22.11 7.82
CA GLU A 226 -6.23 -21.36 7.83
C GLU A 226 -7.45 -22.29 7.70
N PRO A 227 -8.54 -22.04 8.46
CA PRO A 227 -9.80 -22.74 8.26
C PRO A 227 -10.29 -22.57 6.82
N LYS A 228 -10.86 -23.63 6.24
CA LYS A 228 -11.35 -23.67 4.85
C LYS A 228 -12.89 -23.57 4.71
N PRO A 229 -13.64 -22.71 5.44
CA PRO A 229 -15.03 -22.44 5.07
C PRO A 229 -15.08 -21.61 3.78
N ASN A 230 -16.25 -21.57 3.15
CA ASN A 230 -16.52 -20.70 2.00
C ASN A 230 -16.29 -19.23 2.36
N GLN A 231 -15.91 -18.42 1.38
CA GLN A 231 -15.59 -17.00 1.57
C GLN A 231 -16.79 -16.08 1.29
N TYR A 232 -17.94 -16.63 0.87
CA TYR A 232 -19.19 -15.90 0.89
C TYR A 232 -19.63 -15.63 2.33
N ILE A 233 -20.35 -14.53 2.52
CA ILE A 233 -20.82 -14.07 3.82
C ILE A 233 -22.34 -14.10 3.82
N ILE A 234 -22.95 -14.70 4.84
CA ILE A 234 -24.40 -14.61 5.05
C ILE A 234 -24.64 -13.51 6.07
N VAL A 235 -25.23 -12.41 5.61
CA VAL A 235 -25.61 -11.31 6.49
C VAL A 235 -27.05 -11.51 6.93
N ASN A 236 -27.25 -11.67 8.24
CA ASN A 236 -28.57 -11.71 8.88
C ASN A 236 -28.95 -10.31 9.34
N GLU A 237 -30.21 -9.92 9.15
CA GLU A 237 -30.74 -8.60 9.53
C GLU A 237 -29.81 -7.48 9.03
N PRO A 238 -29.74 -7.25 7.70
CA PRO A 238 -28.72 -6.42 7.10
C PRO A 238 -28.67 -5.05 7.79
N ASP A 239 -27.61 -4.85 8.56
CA ASP A 239 -27.21 -3.54 9.06
C ASP A 239 -26.79 -2.70 7.84
N PHE A 240 -27.79 -2.12 7.17
CA PHE A 240 -27.65 -1.34 5.95
C PHE A 240 -26.55 -0.26 6.04
N PRO A 241 -26.36 0.43 7.19
CA PRO A 241 -25.27 1.39 7.37
C PRO A 241 -23.86 0.88 7.08
N LEU A 242 -23.53 -0.37 7.40
CA LEU A 242 -22.16 -0.90 7.21
C LEU A 242 -21.94 -1.47 5.81
N LEU A 243 -22.98 -1.97 5.14
CA LEU A 243 -22.88 -2.48 3.76
C LEU A 243 -22.49 -1.39 2.74
N LYS A 244 -22.64 -0.09 3.08
CA LYS A 244 -22.11 1.01 2.27
C LYS A 244 -20.58 0.98 2.13
N TYR A 245 -19.89 0.27 3.03
CA TYR A 245 -18.44 0.03 2.97
C TYR A 245 -18.10 -1.26 2.22
N GLY A 246 -18.97 -1.69 1.30
CA GLY A 246 -18.76 -2.82 0.41
C GLY A 246 -18.49 -4.15 1.12
N TYR A 247 -17.66 -4.98 0.50
CA TYR A 247 -17.35 -6.30 1.06
C TYR A 247 -16.61 -6.21 2.40
N PHE A 248 -15.81 -5.16 2.63
CA PHE A 248 -15.20 -4.93 3.94
C PHE A 248 -16.26 -4.68 5.04
N GLY A 249 -17.29 -3.89 4.73
CA GLY A 249 -18.45 -3.72 5.60
C GLY A 249 -19.15 -5.03 5.91
N ALA A 250 -19.34 -5.89 4.91
CA ALA A 250 -19.90 -7.24 5.12
C ALA A 250 -19.00 -8.11 6.03
N CYS A 251 -17.67 -8.03 5.90
CA CYS A 251 -16.75 -8.71 6.81
C CYS A 251 -16.89 -8.21 8.26
N LEU A 252 -17.06 -6.91 8.48
CA LEU A 252 -17.29 -6.35 9.83
C LEU A 252 -18.59 -6.89 10.45
N ILE A 253 -19.66 -6.95 9.66
CA ILE A 253 -20.96 -7.51 10.09
C ILE A 253 -20.84 -9.00 10.43
N GLN A 254 -20.18 -9.79 9.58
CA GLN A 254 -19.92 -11.22 9.83
C GLN A 254 -19.20 -11.47 11.16
N GLN A 255 -18.26 -10.58 11.50
CA GLN A 255 -17.51 -10.64 12.75
C GLN A 255 -18.25 -10.01 13.94
N LYS A 256 -19.50 -9.57 13.75
CA LYS A 256 -20.36 -8.92 14.76
C LYS A 256 -19.72 -7.66 15.37
N ILE A 257 -18.94 -6.93 14.57
CA ILE A 257 -18.29 -5.70 15.01
C ILE A 257 -19.26 -4.54 14.81
N GLN A 258 -19.53 -3.78 15.87
CA GLN A 258 -20.37 -2.59 15.81
C GLN A 258 -19.48 -1.37 15.51
N VAL A 259 -19.58 -0.84 14.29
CA VAL A 259 -18.86 0.36 13.84
C VAL A 259 -19.85 1.40 13.35
N LYS A 260 -19.76 2.63 13.85
CA LYS A 260 -20.63 3.73 13.38
C LYS A 260 -20.10 4.36 12.09
N THR A 261 -18.79 4.58 11.98
CA THR A 261 -18.18 5.17 10.77
C THR A 261 -16.80 4.60 10.49
N VAL A 262 -16.53 4.30 9.21
CA VAL A 262 -15.21 3.94 8.71
C VAL A 262 -14.61 5.13 7.97
N ARG A 263 -13.34 5.43 8.26
CA ARG A 263 -12.56 6.51 7.63
C ARG A 263 -11.26 5.96 7.06
N PHE A 264 -11.03 6.13 5.76
CA PHE A 264 -9.74 5.86 5.12
C PHE A 264 -8.81 7.05 5.34
N ASN A 265 -7.71 6.84 6.06
CA ASN A 265 -6.88 7.91 6.58
C ASN A 265 -5.56 8.01 5.82
N PHE A 266 -4.60 7.13 6.10
CA PHE A 266 -3.29 7.08 5.44
C PHE A 266 -3.21 5.95 4.40
N VAL A 267 -2.77 6.28 3.19
CA VAL A 267 -2.43 5.31 2.13
C VAL A 267 -0.95 5.44 1.80
N GLY A 268 -0.15 4.46 2.23
CA GLY A 268 1.31 4.44 2.04
C GLY A 268 1.75 3.45 0.98
N LEU A 269 2.18 3.94 -0.18
CA LEU A 269 2.50 3.11 -1.35
C LEU A 269 3.99 3.15 -1.65
N TYR A 270 4.56 1.98 -1.91
CA TYR A 270 5.86 1.82 -2.55
C TYR A 270 5.63 1.37 -3.99
N ASP A 271 6.00 2.23 -4.92
CA ASP A 271 6.18 1.94 -6.33
C ASP A 271 5.06 1.10 -6.99
N THR A 272 3.83 1.64 -7.01
CA THR A 272 2.65 0.89 -7.47
C THR A 272 2.81 0.36 -8.90
N VAL A 273 2.59 -0.95 -9.07
CA VAL A 273 2.52 -1.60 -10.39
C VAL A 273 1.16 -2.29 -10.50
N ALA A 274 0.31 -1.81 -11.41
CA ALA A 274 -1.01 -2.41 -11.64
C ALA A 274 -0.95 -3.71 -12.45
N SER A 275 0.08 -3.90 -13.29
CA SER A 275 0.13 -4.90 -14.36
C SER A 275 -0.46 -6.26 -13.97
N PHE A 276 -1.67 -6.49 -14.47
CA PHE A 276 -2.58 -7.61 -14.30
C PHE A 276 -3.13 -7.98 -15.69
N GLY A 277 -2.57 -9.01 -16.34
CA GLY A 277 -3.12 -9.49 -17.61
C GLY A 277 -2.24 -9.30 -18.84
N VAL A 278 -2.72 -9.83 -19.96
CA VAL A 278 -2.02 -9.86 -21.25
C VAL A 278 -2.01 -8.47 -21.93
N ASN A 279 -2.85 -7.52 -21.48
CA ASN A 279 -3.02 -6.17 -22.03
C ASN A 279 -2.98 -5.07 -20.94
N HIS A 280 -1.96 -5.10 -20.08
CA HIS A 280 -1.86 -4.23 -18.90
C HIS A 280 -1.70 -2.72 -19.16
N LYS A 281 -1.48 -2.34 -20.43
CA LYS A 281 -1.33 -0.93 -20.87
C LYS A 281 -2.62 -0.37 -21.49
N GLY A 282 -3.68 -1.18 -21.60
CA GLY A 282 -4.85 -0.86 -22.39
C GLY A 282 -4.54 -0.76 -23.90
N ALA A 283 -5.54 -0.40 -24.69
CA ALA A 283 -5.38 -0.07 -26.10
C ALA A 283 -6.22 1.17 -26.43
N SER A 284 -5.62 2.19 -27.01
CA SER A 284 -6.33 3.41 -27.45
C SER A 284 -6.25 3.58 -28.96
N LEU A 285 -7.34 3.98 -29.60
CA LEU A 285 -7.35 4.43 -30.99
C LEU A 285 -7.99 5.82 -31.03
N PHE A 286 -7.30 6.76 -31.68
CA PHE A 286 -7.74 8.16 -31.79
C PHE A 286 -8.04 8.86 -30.45
N GLY A 287 -7.28 8.54 -29.40
CA GLY A 287 -7.45 9.17 -28.08
C GLY A 287 -8.62 8.63 -27.25
N PHE A 288 -9.36 7.63 -27.73
CA PHE A 288 -10.37 6.91 -26.97
C PHE A 288 -9.87 5.53 -26.54
N SER A 289 -10.07 5.18 -25.27
CA SER A 289 -9.79 3.84 -24.73
C SER A 289 -10.73 2.83 -25.37
N ILE A 290 -10.17 1.80 -26.03
CA ILE A 290 -10.93 0.67 -26.60
C ILE A 290 -10.84 -0.56 -25.67
N ILE A 291 -9.74 -0.67 -24.92
CA ILE A 291 -9.53 -1.64 -23.85
C ILE A 291 -8.94 -0.87 -22.67
N ASP A 292 -9.62 -0.90 -21.53
CA ASP A 292 -9.17 -0.21 -20.33
C ASP A 292 -7.88 -0.82 -19.79
N ASP A 293 -6.97 0.04 -19.30
CA ASP A 293 -5.80 -0.39 -18.55
C ASP A 293 -6.18 -0.99 -17.18
N ASP A 294 -5.25 -1.73 -16.57
CA ASP A 294 -5.53 -2.44 -15.33
C ASP A 294 -5.81 -1.50 -14.15
N SER A 295 -5.34 -0.26 -14.21
CA SER A 295 -5.58 0.73 -13.16
C SER A 295 -7.05 1.11 -13.11
N LYS A 296 -7.69 1.26 -14.27
CA LYS A 296 -9.14 1.46 -14.38
C LYS A 296 -9.92 0.20 -14.04
N GLN A 297 -9.48 -0.98 -14.52
CA GLN A 297 -10.17 -2.24 -14.24
C GLN A 297 -10.16 -2.60 -12.74
N LEU A 298 -9.10 -2.22 -12.02
CA LEU A 298 -8.97 -2.40 -10.58
C LEU A 298 -9.47 -1.20 -9.76
N GLY A 299 -10.00 -0.15 -10.39
CA GLY A 299 -10.50 1.03 -9.68
C GLY A 299 -9.45 1.68 -8.78
N LEU A 300 -8.20 1.72 -9.22
CA LEU A 300 -7.06 2.16 -8.41
C LEU A 300 -7.14 3.64 -8.01
N ASN A 301 -8.05 4.40 -8.62
CA ASN A 301 -8.32 5.80 -8.32
C ASN A 301 -9.10 5.99 -7.02
N ALA A 302 -9.52 4.89 -6.37
CA ALA A 302 -10.15 4.90 -5.05
C ALA A 302 -9.26 5.55 -3.96
N VAL A 303 -7.96 5.72 -4.20
CA VAL A 303 -7.06 6.51 -3.34
C VAL A 303 -7.54 7.95 -3.13
N ARG A 304 -8.33 8.49 -4.05
CA ARG A 304 -9.01 9.79 -3.90
C ARG A 304 -9.99 9.84 -2.73
N ASN A 305 -10.31 8.72 -2.10
CA ASN A 305 -11.20 8.67 -0.94
C ASN A 305 -10.44 8.72 0.40
N ALA A 306 -9.10 8.67 0.36
CA ALA A 306 -8.27 8.77 1.57
C ALA A 306 -8.03 10.22 1.99
N SER A 307 -7.60 10.39 3.25
CA SER A 307 -7.23 11.70 3.81
C SER A 307 -5.85 12.14 3.34
N PHE A 308 -4.91 11.20 3.21
CA PHE A 308 -3.59 11.43 2.62
C PHE A 308 -3.05 10.19 1.91
N VAL A 309 -2.40 10.43 0.77
CA VAL A 309 -1.81 9.37 -0.07
C VAL A 309 -0.34 9.71 -0.29
N LEU A 310 0.56 8.85 0.21
CA LEU A 310 1.98 8.92 -0.07
C LEU A 310 2.34 7.83 -1.07
N GLN A 311 3.06 8.18 -2.13
CA GLN A 311 3.70 7.20 -3.01
C GLN A 311 5.20 7.47 -3.11
N LEU A 312 6.02 6.51 -2.68
CA LEU A 312 7.46 6.49 -2.94
C LEU A 312 7.69 5.70 -4.23
N ALA A 313 8.15 6.36 -5.29
CA ALA A 313 8.29 5.77 -6.61
C ALA A 313 9.77 5.65 -7.01
N SER A 314 10.11 4.60 -7.77
CA SER A 314 11.46 4.39 -8.32
C SER A 314 11.71 5.26 -9.55
N SER A 315 12.93 5.79 -9.69
CA SER A 315 13.32 6.63 -10.83
C SER A 315 14.03 5.88 -11.94
N ASP A 316 14.71 4.79 -11.60
CA ASP A 316 15.58 4.03 -12.50
C ASP A 316 14.92 2.71 -12.94
N GLU A 317 13.64 2.47 -12.61
CA GLU A 317 12.88 1.33 -13.10
C GLU A 317 12.37 1.56 -14.53
N TYR A 318 12.64 0.61 -15.43
CA TYR A 318 12.26 0.69 -16.84
C TYR A 318 11.99 -0.67 -17.50
N ARG A 319 11.76 -1.72 -16.70
CA ARG A 319 11.28 -3.02 -17.21
C ARG A 319 9.90 -2.87 -17.84
N ASP A 320 9.64 -3.67 -18.86
CA ASP A 320 8.42 -3.52 -19.67
C ASP A 320 7.12 -3.75 -18.87
N ASN A 321 7.15 -4.73 -17.96
CA ASN A 321 6.01 -5.13 -17.14
C ASN A 321 5.85 -4.32 -15.84
N PHE A 322 6.74 -3.36 -15.56
CA PHE A 322 6.79 -2.59 -14.31
C PHE A 322 6.38 -1.13 -14.53
N SER A 323 5.25 -0.94 -15.22
CA SER A 323 4.64 0.37 -15.40
C SER A 323 4.20 0.94 -14.04
N LEU A 324 4.56 2.21 -13.78
CA LEU A 324 4.12 2.90 -12.57
C LEU A 324 2.65 3.26 -12.70
N THR A 325 1.85 3.03 -11.67
CA THR A 325 0.55 3.68 -11.55
C THR A 325 0.68 4.91 -10.66
N ASN A 326 0.44 6.10 -11.21
CA ASN A 326 0.54 7.36 -10.46
C ASN A 326 -0.58 7.49 -9.40
N ILE A 327 -0.57 8.59 -8.65
CA ILE A 327 -1.58 8.91 -7.64
C ILE A 327 -2.29 10.24 -7.94
N ASP A 328 -2.32 10.64 -9.21
CA ASP A 328 -2.82 11.95 -9.63
C ASP A 328 -4.29 12.16 -9.24
N SER A 329 -5.07 11.07 -9.18
CA SER A 329 -6.46 11.09 -8.69
C SER A 329 -6.62 11.55 -7.23
N ALA A 330 -5.56 11.48 -6.41
CA ALA A 330 -5.58 12.02 -5.05
C ALA A 330 -5.52 13.57 -5.02
N GLY A 331 -5.11 14.22 -6.10
CA GLY A 331 -4.95 15.68 -6.17
C GLY A 331 -4.03 16.20 -5.07
N ILE A 332 -4.40 17.32 -4.44
CA ILE A 332 -3.64 17.94 -3.33
C ILE A 332 -3.51 17.06 -2.08
N ARG A 333 -4.29 15.97 -1.97
CA ARG A 333 -4.15 14.97 -0.89
C ARG A 333 -3.04 13.95 -1.16
N GLY A 334 -2.52 13.90 -2.38
CA GLY A 334 -1.41 13.05 -2.78
C GLY A 334 -0.05 13.73 -2.64
N LEU A 335 0.96 12.96 -2.26
CA LEU A 335 2.37 13.31 -2.34
C LEU A 335 3.13 12.15 -2.99
N GLN A 336 3.65 12.34 -4.20
CA GLN A 336 4.51 11.37 -4.86
C GLN A 336 5.96 11.83 -4.78
N LEU A 337 6.84 11.00 -4.22
CA LEU A 337 8.27 11.23 -4.17
C LEU A 337 8.96 10.21 -5.06
N THR A 338 9.49 10.65 -6.20
CA THR A 338 10.33 9.82 -7.07
C THR A 338 11.77 9.84 -6.57
N LEU A 339 12.29 8.70 -6.12
CA LEU A 339 13.61 8.53 -5.50
C LEU A 339 14.54 7.71 -6.42
N PRO A 340 15.88 7.88 -6.34
CA PRO A 340 16.81 7.07 -7.11
C PRO A 340 16.70 5.59 -6.75
N GLY A 341 17.02 4.71 -7.69
CA GLY A 341 16.92 3.26 -7.56
C GLY A 341 15.83 2.63 -8.41
N VAL A 342 15.89 1.29 -8.49
CA VAL A 342 14.88 0.45 -9.15
C VAL A 342 13.77 0.04 -8.18
N HIS A 343 12.81 -0.75 -8.66
CA HIS A 343 11.60 -1.13 -7.91
C HIS A 343 11.82 -1.58 -6.46
N SER A 344 12.71 -2.55 -6.23
CA SER A 344 12.97 -3.10 -4.90
C SER A 344 14.04 -2.32 -4.11
N ASP A 345 14.72 -1.34 -4.71
CA ASP A 345 15.48 -0.34 -3.95
C ASP A 345 14.54 0.61 -3.18
N ILE A 346 13.27 0.68 -3.58
CA ILE A 346 12.22 1.47 -2.91
C ILE A 346 11.38 0.60 -1.98
N GLY A 347 10.91 -0.54 -2.49
CA GLY A 347 10.04 -1.44 -1.73
C GLY A 347 10.73 -2.46 -0.83
N GLY A 348 12.06 -2.61 -0.95
CA GLY A 348 12.83 -3.64 -0.27
C GLY A 348 12.69 -5.03 -0.90
N GLY A 349 13.37 -6.01 -0.30
CA GLY A 349 13.34 -7.43 -0.70
C GLY A 349 14.63 -7.94 -1.34
N TYR A 350 15.58 -7.07 -1.68
CA TYR A 350 16.93 -7.50 -2.09
C TYR A 350 17.72 -7.99 -0.88
N VAL A 351 18.44 -9.10 -1.05
CA VAL A 351 19.35 -9.63 -0.02
C VAL A 351 20.59 -8.74 0.07
N ASN A 352 20.93 -8.32 1.30
CA ASN A 352 22.04 -7.41 1.52
C ASN A 352 23.37 -8.02 1.07
N ASN A 353 24.15 -7.26 0.28
CA ASN A 353 25.45 -7.66 -0.25
C ASN A 353 25.41 -8.91 -1.12
N ASP A 354 24.28 -9.20 -1.76
CA ASP A 354 24.16 -10.32 -2.68
C ASP A 354 24.88 -10.02 -4.02
N LYS A 355 25.20 -11.10 -4.73
CA LYS A 355 25.81 -11.03 -6.06
C LYS A 355 24.75 -10.64 -7.09
N GLU A 356 25.07 -9.69 -7.94
CA GLU A 356 24.30 -9.36 -9.13
C GLU A 356 24.96 -9.96 -10.37
N ASP A 357 24.17 -10.64 -11.21
CA ASP A 357 24.60 -11.21 -12.50
C ASP A 357 23.47 -11.02 -13.51
N VAL A 358 23.61 -10.02 -14.40
CA VAL A 358 22.52 -9.56 -15.25
C VAL A 358 22.96 -9.44 -16.71
N LEU A 359 22.13 -9.99 -17.61
CA LEU A 359 22.27 -9.78 -19.04
C LEU A 359 21.64 -8.44 -19.43
N LEU A 360 22.50 -7.47 -19.74
CA LEU A 360 22.13 -6.07 -20.00
C LEU A 360 21.70 -5.85 -21.44
N HIS A 361 22.40 -6.49 -22.38
CA HIS A 361 22.16 -6.35 -23.81
C HIS A 361 22.67 -7.58 -24.57
N GLU A 362 22.07 -7.86 -25.72
CA GLU A 362 22.57 -8.86 -26.65
C GLU A 362 22.35 -8.41 -28.09
N GLU A 363 23.29 -8.75 -28.96
CA GLU A 363 23.22 -8.47 -30.39
C GLU A 363 23.89 -9.60 -31.20
N ILE A 364 23.60 -9.61 -32.51
CA ILE A 364 24.06 -10.63 -33.44
C ILE A 364 25.03 -9.99 -34.44
N ASN A 365 26.15 -10.66 -34.70
CA ASN A 365 27.19 -10.34 -35.69
C ASN A 365 27.97 -9.02 -35.48
N SER A 366 27.65 -8.23 -34.46
CA SER A 366 28.34 -6.99 -34.07
C SER A 366 28.43 -6.93 -32.55
N SER A 367 29.47 -6.30 -31.99
CA SER A 367 29.59 -5.96 -30.55
C SER A 367 29.47 -4.45 -30.29
N LYS A 368 29.17 -3.66 -31.33
CA LYS A 368 29.21 -2.19 -31.29
C LYS A 368 28.19 -1.60 -30.32
N GLU A 369 26.96 -2.13 -30.27
CA GLU A 369 25.94 -1.60 -29.37
C GLU A 369 26.13 -2.11 -27.94
N CYS A 370 26.71 -3.30 -27.75
CA CYS A 370 27.21 -3.78 -26.47
C CYS A 370 28.31 -2.84 -25.92
N GLU A 371 29.31 -2.47 -26.72
CA GLU A 371 30.37 -1.52 -26.32
C GLU A 371 29.81 -0.14 -26.02
N ARG A 372 28.87 0.34 -26.85
CA ARG A 372 28.18 1.61 -26.62
C ARG A 372 27.44 1.59 -25.28
N PHE A 373 26.68 0.53 -24.99
CA PHE A 373 25.96 0.47 -23.72
C PHE A 373 26.91 0.37 -22.55
N ARG A 374 27.96 -0.44 -22.68
CA ARG A 374 29.01 -0.59 -21.67
C ARG A 374 29.56 0.77 -21.24
N ASN A 375 29.94 1.61 -22.21
CA ASN A 375 30.49 2.93 -21.93
C ASN A 375 29.48 3.86 -21.24
N ILE A 376 28.21 3.85 -21.68
CA ILE A 376 27.13 4.62 -21.04
C ILE A 376 26.99 4.22 -19.56
N LEU A 377 26.96 2.92 -19.26
CA LEU A 377 26.73 2.44 -17.90
C LEU A 377 27.92 2.68 -16.97
N ILE A 378 29.14 2.66 -17.48
CA ILE A 378 30.34 3.07 -16.75
C ILE A 378 30.29 4.58 -16.47
N GLU A 379 29.97 5.40 -17.47
CA GLU A 379 29.89 6.86 -17.33
C GLU A 379 28.84 7.29 -16.31
N GLU A 380 27.70 6.61 -16.29
CA GLU A 380 26.59 6.85 -15.37
C GLU A 380 26.82 6.33 -13.94
N GLY A 381 27.90 5.57 -13.73
CA GLY A 381 28.30 5.02 -12.44
C GLY A 381 27.57 3.74 -12.04
N TRP A 382 27.00 2.98 -12.96
CA TRP A 382 26.37 1.68 -12.63
C TRP A 382 27.40 0.58 -12.40
N TYR A 383 28.45 0.53 -13.21
CA TYR A 383 29.47 -0.53 -13.17
C TYR A 383 30.88 0.07 -13.25
N ASN A 384 31.82 -0.54 -12.53
CA ASN A 384 33.25 -0.34 -12.81
C ASN A 384 33.64 -1.12 -14.09
N PRO A 385 34.70 -0.72 -14.82
CA PRO A 385 35.09 -1.36 -16.08
C PRO A 385 35.26 -2.89 -16.01
N GLU A 386 35.71 -3.41 -14.88
CA GLU A 386 35.91 -4.84 -14.60
C GLU A 386 34.62 -5.60 -14.24
N GLU A 387 33.55 -4.88 -13.89
CA GLU A 387 32.25 -5.45 -13.51
C GLU A 387 31.31 -5.57 -14.73
N ILE A 388 31.72 -5.14 -15.91
CA ILE A 388 30.89 -5.15 -17.11
C ILE A 388 31.68 -5.66 -18.33
N THR A 389 31.26 -6.80 -18.86
CA THR A 389 32.03 -7.57 -19.85
C THR A 389 31.18 -8.00 -21.04
N ILE A 390 31.79 -8.05 -22.22
CA ILE A 390 31.17 -8.56 -23.44
C ILE A 390 31.69 -9.96 -23.70
N GLU A 391 30.76 -10.92 -23.81
CA GLU A 391 31.05 -12.31 -24.13
C GLU A 391 30.48 -12.65 -25.51
N SER A 392 31.21 -13.45 -26.28
CA SER A 392 30.78 -13.90 -27.60
C SER A 392 30.62 -15.41 -27.66
N SER A 393 29.56 -15.89 -28.32
CA SER A 393 29.33 -17.32 -28.56
C SER A 393 28.89 -17.56 -30.01
N ILE A 394 29.34 -18.66 -30.62
CA ILE A 394 28.89 -19.07 -31.96
C ILE A 394 27.52 -19.77 -31.83
N ILE A 395 26.53 -19.30 -32.59
CA ILE A 395 25.24 -19.98 -32.70
C ILE A 395 25.27 -20.86 -33.95
N PRO A 396 24.98 -22.17 -33.83
CA PRO A 396 24.81 -23.05 -34.99
C PRO A 396 23.69 -22.52 -35.89
N SER A 397 24.04 -22.08 -37.10
CA SER A 397 23.10 -21.64 -38.13
C SER A 397 23.67 -21.96 -39.52
N ARG A 398 22.88 -21.79 -40.59
CA ARG A 398 23.33 -22.08 -41.97
C ARG A 398 24.58 -21.28 -42.37
N THR A 399 24.78 -20.12 -41.76
CA THR A 399 26.02 -19.33 -41.78
C THR A 399 26.55 -19.20 -40.34
N ALA A 400 27.88 -19.14 -40.14
CA ALA A 400 28.44 -18.95 -38.80
C ALA A 400 27.97 -17.59 -38.24
N THR A 401 27.09 -17.63 -37.24
CA THR A 401 26.51 -16.42 -36.61
C THR A 401 27.12 -16.27 -35.23
N ILE A 402 27.64 -15.08 -34.91
CA ILE A 402 28.23 -14.78 -33.59
C ILE A 402 27.21 -13.97 -32.79
N LYS A 403 26.89 -14.42 -31.57
CA LYS A 403 26.07 -13.67 -30.62
C LYS A 403 26.96 -13.04 -29.56
N TYR A 404 26.80 -11.74 -29.36
CA TYR A 404 27.46 -10.98 -28.31
C TYR A 404 26.47 -10.71 -27.18
N LYS A 405 26.94 -10.85 -25.94
CA LYS A 405 26.18 -10.63 -24.71
C LYS A 405 26.95 -9.68 -23.80
N LEU A 406 26.32 -8.59 -23.41
CA LEU A 406 26.84 -7.66 -22.41
C LEU A 406 26.33 -8.05 -21.03
N TRP A 407 27.23 -8.44 -20.15
CA TRP A 407 26.94 -8.86 -18.79
C TRP A 407 27.42 -7.82 -17.79
N GLY A 408 26.55 -7.46 -16.84
CA GLY A 408 26.91 -6.72 -15.63
C GLY A 408 26.99 -7.68 -14.45
N ARG A 409 28.13 -7.72 -13.76
CA ARG A 409 28.40 -8.64 -12.65
C ARG A 409 29.04 -7.92 -11.49
N ARG A 410 28.26 -7.70 -10.43
CA ARG A 410 28.72 -7.06 -9.19
C ARG A 410 28.74 -8.10 -8.07
N LYS A 411 29.83 -8.15 -7.30
CA LYS A 411 30.00 -9.18 -6.27
C LYS A 411 29.12 -8.94 -5.05
N LYS A 412 28.87 -7.68 -4.72
CA LYS A 412 28.10 -7.24 -3.55
C LYS A 412 27.41 -5.93 -3.90
N VAL A 413 26.09 -5.90 -3.78
CA VAL A 413 25.31 -4.66 -3.81
C VAL A 413 24.56 -4.58 -2.47
N SER A 414 24.71 -3.48 -1.75
CA SER A 414 24.06 -3.34 -0.45
C SER A 414 22.59 -2.96 -0.63
N ASN A 415 21.70 -3.52 0.21
CA ASN A 415 20.29 -3.14 0.23
C ASN A 415 19.99 -1.95 1.16
N GLU A 416 21.00 -1.39 1.83
CA GLU A 416 20.84 -0.37 2.89
C GLU A 416 20.05 0.88 2.43
N TYR A 417 20.08 1.18 1.13
CA TYR A 417 19.36 2.31 0.56
C TYR A 417 17.83 2.20 0.68
N ASP A 418 17.27 0.99 0.71
CA ASP A 418 15.81 0.80 0.83
C ASP A 418 15.25 1.37 2.15
N LYS A 419 16.08 1.52 3.17
CA LYS A 419 15.76 2.14 4.45
C LYS A 419 15.47 3.63 4.34
N VAL A 420 15.97 4.31 3.30
CA VAL A 420 15.59 5.70 3.01
C VAL A 420 14.09 5.80 2.77
N SER A 421 13.53 4.86 2.00
CA SER A 421 12.09 4.80 1.73
C SER A 421 11.30 4.41 2.98
N LEU A 422 11.78 3.42 3.74
CA LEU A 422 11.14 2.99 4.99
C LEU A 422 11.07 4.12 6.04
N LYS A 423 12.18 4.85 6.23
CA LYS A 423 12.26 6.02 7.12
C LYS A 423 11.23 7.09 6.77
N ASN A 424 11.07 7.38 5.47
CA ASN A 424 10.07 8.34 5.02
C ASN A 424 8.65 7.82 5.28
N MET A 425 8.37 6.55 5.00
CA MET A 425 7.06 5.96 5.28
C MET A 425 6.67 6.09 6.75
N PHE A 426 7.59 5.78 7.69
CA PHE A 426 7.38 6.00 9.12
C PHE A 426 7.14 7.47 9.47
N TYR A 427 7.91 8.39 8.89
CA TYR A 427 7.77 9.83 9.15
C TYR A 427 6.37 10.34 8.80
N TYR A 428 5.83 9.96 7.64
CA TYR A 428 4.51 10.42 7.24
C TYR A 428 3.40 9.69 7.99
N SER A 429 3.46 8.37 8.14
CA SER A 429 2.38 7.61 8.78
C SER A 429 2.21 7.96 10.26
N LYS A 430 3.28 8.31 10.99
CA LYS A 430 3.21 8.79 12.38
C LYS A 430 2.37 10.07 12.52
N GLN A 431 2.32 10.92 11.50
CA GLN A 431 1.47 12.13 11.47
C GLN A 431 -0.03 11.80 11.36
N PHE A 432 -0.36 10.56 11.02
CA PHE A 432 -1.71 10.02 10.92
C PHE A 432 -2.01 9.03 12.07
N ASP A 433 -1.39 9.26 13.22
CA ASP A 433 -1.58 8.55 14.48
C ASP A 433 -1.23 7.05 14.48
N VAL A 434 -0.42 6.62 13.52
CA VAL A 434 0.13 5.26 13.52
C VAL A 434 1.19 5.14 14.60
N LYS A 435 1.02 4.18 15.52
CA LYS A 435 1.93 3.96 16.64
C LYS A 435 2.88 2.81 16.33
N TYR A 436 4.17 3.07 16.44
CA TYR A 436 5.24 2.10 16.20
C TYR A 436 6.00 1.82 17.50
N ASP A 437 6.55 0.62 17.62
CA ASP A 437 7.54 0.31 18.65
C ASP A 437 8.86 0.99 18.27
N GLU A 438 9.28 1.98 19.04
CA GLU A 438 10.47 2.78 18.70
C GLU A 438 11.78 1.98 18.79
N GLY A 439 11.81 0.88 19.55
CA GLY A 439 12.94 -0.04 19.57
C GLY A 439 13.06 -0.79 18.24
N LEU A 440 11.94 -1.33 17.74
CA LEU A 440 11.91 -2.00 16.43
C LEU A 440 12.17 -1.03 15.28
N VAL A 441 11.67 0.20 15.36
CA VAL A 441 12.02 1.25 14.38
C VAL A 441 13.51 1.56 14.41
N ALA A 442 14.15 1.55 15.58
CA ALA A 442 15.59 1.79 15.72
C ALA A 442 16.45 0.72 15.03
N ASP A 443 16.00 -0.54 14.99
CA ASP A 443 16.69 -1.63 14.30
C ASP A 443 16.79 -1.40 12.77
N HIS A 444 15.88 -0.60 12.22
CA HIS A 444 15.84 -0.21 10.82
C HIS A 444 16.51 1.13 10.51
N GLN A 445 17.27 1.71 11.45
CA GLN A 445 18.05 2.91 11.17
C GLN A 445 19.08 2.65 10.06
N ILE A 446 19.35 3.71 9.31
CA ILE A 446 20.41 3.75 8.30
C ILE A 446 21.74 3.78 9.04
N LYS A 447 22.53 2.71 8.92
CA LYS A 447 23.81 2.52 9.60
C LYS A 447 24.98 3.02 8.76
N ASP A 448 24.84 2.94 7.44
CA ASP A 448 25.86 3.39 6.51
C ASP A 448 25.91 4.92 6.45
N SER A 449 27.08 5.49 6.73
CA SER A 449 27.28 6.95 6.77
C SER A 449 27.01 7.64 5.43
N PHE A 450 27.34 6.98 4.31
CA PHE A 450 27.10 7.52 2.98
C PHE A 450 25.60 7.53 2.67
N ILE A 451 24.89 6.44 2.96
CA ILE A 451 23.43 6.41 2.82
C ILE A 451 22.74 7.39 3.78
N GLY A 452 23.32 7.60 4.98
CA GLY A 452 22.89 8.62 5.91
C GLY A 452 22.97 10.03 5.31
N ASP A 453 24.11 10.38 4.69
CA ASP A 453 24.29 11.66 3.98
C ASP A 453 23.29 11.81 2.82
N ILE A 454 23.13 10.78 1.99
CA ILE A 454 22.16 10.77 0.89
C ILE A 454 20.75 10.99 1.42
N SER A 455 20.34 10.27 2.48
CA SER A 455 19.03 10.45 3.12
C SER A 455 18.83 11.89 3.59
N ASN A 456 19.82 12.47 4.26
CA ASN A 456 19.74 13.83 4.79
C ASN A 456 19.63 14.87 3.68
N LYS A 457 20.42 14.74 2.60
CA LYS A 457 20.36 15.62 1.43
C LYS A 457 19.02 15.56 0.71
N LEU A 458 18.51 14.35 0.47
CA LEU A 458 17.18 14.15 -0.11
C LEU A 458 16.09 14.77 0.75
N THR A 459 16.15 14.56 2.07
CA THR A 459 15.19 15.14 3.02
C THR A 459 15.26 16.67 3.03
N ALA A 460 16.45 17.24 3.11
CA ALA A 460 16.66 18.69 3.26
C ALA A 460 16.31 19.49 1.99
N LYS A 461 16.48 18.92 0.80
CA LYS A 461 16.27 19.63 -0.47
C LYS A 461 15.03 19.12 -1.22
N TYR A 462 15.10 17.95 -1.84
CA TYR A 462 14.02 17.45 -2.69
C TYR A 462 12.70 17.23 -1.94
N ILE A 463 12.73 16.44 -0.86
CA ILE A 463 11.52 16.08 -0.12
C ILE A 463 10.92 17.30 0.59
N ALA A 464 11.75 18.16 1.16
CA ALA A 464 11.31 19.43 1.74
C ALA A 464 10.62 20.33 0.70
N THR A 465 11.19 20.45 -0.50
CA THR A 465 10.58 21.23 -1.60
C THR A 465 9.22 20.68 -2.00
N CYS A 466 9.10 19.36 -2.19
CA CYS A 466 7.82 18.72 -2.50
C CYS A 466 6.77 18.92 -1.39
N ASN A 467 7.19 18.80 -0.12
CA ASN A 467 6.31 19.04 1.03
C ASN A 467 5.83 20.49 1.10
N ASN A 468 6.73 21.45 0.93
CA ASN A 468 6.40 22.87 0.99
C ASN A 468 5.38 23.24 -0.09
N LEU A 469 5.59 22.78 -1.32
CA LEU A 469 4.64 22.96 -2.40
C LEU A 469 3.27 22.39 -2.04
N ARG A 470 3.21 21.13 -1.56
CA ARG A 470 1.93 20.53 -1.17
C ARG A 470 1.25 21.31 -0.04
N ASN A 471 2.01 21.70 0.97
CA ASN A 471 1.50 22.42 2.13
C ASN A 471 0.92 23.79 1.74
N GLU A 472 1.53 24.47 0.79
CA GLU A 472 1.00 25.70 0.21
C GLU A 472 -0.38 25.46 -0.44
N TYR A 473 -0.49 24.48 -1.33
CA TYR A 473 -1.76 24.14 -2.00
C TYR A 473 -2.83 23.66 -1.01
N VAL A 474 -2.47 22.89 0.02
CA VAL A 474 -3.40 22.47 1.07
C VAL A 474 -3.88 23.68 1.89
N LYS A 475 -2.98 24.61 2.20
CA LYS A 475 -3.33 25.85 2.90
C LYS A 475 -4.30 26.69 2.07
N GLU A 476 -4.03 26.89 0.78
CA GLU A 476 -4.93 27.62 -0.11
C GLU A 476 -6.31 26.98 -0.23
N TYR A 477 -6.37 25.66 -0.30
CA TYR A 477 -7.63 24.92 -0.28
C TYR A 477 -8.41 25.16 1.02
N ASN A 478 -7.75 25.08 2.17
CA ASN A 478 -8.36 25.33 3.48
C ASN A 478 -8.80 26.80 3.65
N ASP A 479 -8.11 27.74 3.00
CA ASP A 479 -8.48 29.16 2.93
C ASP A 479 -9.66 29.43 1.95
N GLY A 480 -10.20 28.41 1.28
CA GLY A 480 -11.32 28.54 0.34
C GLY A 480 -10.94 29.05 -1.06
N LYS A 481 -9.65 29.05 -1.43
CA LYS A 481 -9.15 29.58 -2.71
C LYS A 481 -9.25 28.59 -3.88
N HIS A 482 -9.69 27.36 -3.64
CA HIS A 482 -9.90 26.31 -4.64
C HIS A 482 -8.73 26.13 -5.63
N PRO A 483 -7.51 25.84 -5.15
CA PRO A 483 -6.33 25.76 -6.01
C PRO A 483 -6.39 24.57 -6.99
N SER A 484 -5.74 24.72 -8.15
CA SER A 484 -5.75 23.70 -9.20
C SER A 484 -4.91 22.48 -8.82
N ALA A 485 -5.57 21.32 -8.67
CA ALA A 485 -4.87 20.05 -8.43
C ALA A 485 -3.93 19.67 -9.60
N GLY A 486 -4.31 19.98 -10.85
CA GLY A 486 -3.47 19.71 -12.02
C GLY A 486 -2.20 20.55 -12.04
N GLU A 487 -2.28 21.82 -11.61
CA GLU A 487 -1.12 22.69 -11.49
C GLU A 487 -0.18 22.21 -10.38
N TYR A 488 -0.72 21.82 -9.22
CA TYR A 488 0.05 21.20 -8.15
C TYR A 488 0.83 19.97 -8.64
N ILE A 489 0.13 19.03 -9.31
CA ILE A 489 0.72 17.79 -9.82
C ILE A 489 1.82 18.11 -10.84
N SER A 490 1.57 19.03 -11.77
CA SER A 490 2.55 19.44 -12.77
C SER A 490 3.80 20.08 -12.16
N LYS A 491 3.64 20.99 -11.19
CA LYS A 491 4.76 21.61 -10.47
C LYS A 491 5.54 20.58 -9.66
N ALA A 492 4.86 19.73 -8.91
CA ALA A 492 5.50 18.68 -8.12
C ALA A 492 6.31 17.71 -9.01
N GLY A 493 5.76 17.33 -10.16
CA GLY A 493 6.43 16.46 -11.13
C GLY A 493 7.65 17.08 -11.84
N SER A 494 7.83 18.40 -11.74
CA SER A 494 9.01 19.08 -12.29
C SER A 494 10.23 19.03 -11.37
N TYR A 495 10.05 18.71 -10.09
CA TYR A 495 11.14 18.64 -9.12
C TYR A 495 11.95 17.35 -9.29
N SER A 496 13.27 17.47 -9.12
CA SER A 496 14.20 16.36 -9.28
C SER A 496 14.99 16.13 -8.01
N TYR A 497 15.15 14.86 -7.63
CA TYR A 497 16.05 14.49 -6.55
C TYR A 497 17.52 14.80 -6.89
N LEU A 498 17.86 14.92 -8.18
CA LEU A 498 19.21 15.27 -8.64
C LEU A 498 19.61 16.68 -8.21
N ASP A 499 18.64 17.54 -7.92
CA ASP A 499 18.91 18.87 -7.36
C ASP A 499 19.45 18.76 -5.92
N SER A 500 19.41 17.60 -5.28
CA SER A 500 19.87 17.39 -3.90
C SER A 500 21.39 17.23 -3.72
N GLU A 501 22.20 17.45 -4.76
CA GLU A 501 23.68 17.37 -4.69
C GLU A 501 24.18 16.03 -4.13
N ILE A 502 23.50 14.95 -4.51
CA ILE A 502 23.87 13.59 -4.14
C ILE A 502 24.96 13.04 -5.07
N ASP A 503 25.86 12.21 -4.54
CA ASP A 503 26.80 11.44 -5.36
C ASP A 503 26.09 10.25 -5.99
N ILE A 504 25.35 10.53 -7.07
CA ILE A 504 24.53 9.52 -7.76
C ILE A 504 25.36 8.38 -8.36
N LYS A 505 26.61 8.64 -8.75
CA LYS A 505 27.49 7.61 -9.33
C LYS A 505 27.90 6.60 -8.28
N LYS A 506 28.36 7.06 -7.12
CA LYS A 506 28.67 6.18 -6.00
C LYS A 506 27.43 5.45 -5.48
N LEU A 507 26.28 6.14 -5.44
CA LEU A 507 25.02 5.53 -5.04
C LEU A 507 24.64 4.37 -5.96
N ARG A 508 24.67 4.58 -7.28
CA ARG A 508 24.39 3.55 -8.29
C ARG A 508 25.30 2.34 -8.18
N ASN A 509 26.61 2.56 -8.10
CA ASN A 509 27.56 1.46 -8.12
C ASN A 509 27.42 0.53 -6.91
N LEU A 510 27.20 1.10 -5.72
CA LEU A 510 27.32 0.37 -4.46
C LEU A 510 25.98 -0.03 -3.80
N TYR A 511 24.90 0.71 -4.04
CA TYR A 511 23.65 0.56 -3.28
C TYR A 511 22.37 0.47 -4.12
N LEU A 512 22.43 0.72 -5.44
CA LEU A 512 21.27 0.56 -6.31
C LEU A 512 21.44 -0.68 -7.18
N HIS A 513 20.37 -1.46 -7.26
CA HIS A 513 20.35 -2.70 -8.04
C HIS A 513 19.98 -2.44 -9.49
N TRP A 514 20.35 -3.36 -10.37
CA TRP A 514 19.92 -3.35 -11.75
C TRP A 514 18.82 -4.39 -11.96
N SER A 515 17.61 -3.93 -12.30
CA SER A 515 16.45 -4.81 -12.36
C SER A 515 16.17 -5.39 -13.75
N ALA A 516 16.55 -4.69 -14.82
CA ALA A 516 16.24 -5.11 -16.19
C ALA A 516 17.22 -6.19 -16.67
N ASN A 517 16.73 -7.43 -16.74
CA ASN A 517 17.53 -8.61 -17.10
C ASN A 517 16.92 -9.34 -18.29
N LEU A 518 17.66 -9.42 -19.40
CA LEU A 518 17.24 -10.14 -20.61
C LEU A 518 17.27 -11.67 -20.45
N ASP A 519 18.01 -12.20 -19.48
CA ASP A 519 18.10 -13.63 -19.21
C ASP A 519 16.95 -14.14 -18.32
N SER A 520 16.07 -13.24 -17.87
CA SER A 520 14.94 -13.55 -16.99
C SER A 520 13.60 -13.24 -17.66
N PHE A 521 12.71 -14.24 -17.70
CA PHE A 521 11.39 -14.11 -18.32
C PHE A 521 10.58 -12.98 -17.66
N GLY A 522 10.04 -12.07 -18.48
CA GLY A 522 9.21 -10.95 -18.02
C GLY A 522 9.98 -9.81 -17.32
N MET A 523 11.31 -9.89 -17.24
CA MET A 523 12.18 -8.92 -16.56
C MET A 523 12.99 -8.05 -17.53
N GLY A 524 12.71 -8.17 -18.84
CA GLY A 524 13.38 -7.39 -19.87
C GLY A 524 13.05 -5.90 -19.84
N PRO A 525 13.91 -5.06 -20.44
CA PRO A 525 13.69 -3.62 -20.54
C PRO A 525 12.54 -3.29 -21.50
N ARG A 526 11.88 -2.15 -21.28
CA ARG A 526 10.83 -1.62 -22.16
C ARG A 526 11.31 -1.27 -23.56
N PHE A 527 12.55 -0.82 -23.68
CA PHE A 527 13.14 -0.38 -24.94
C PHE A 527 14.31 -1.29 -25.30
N SER A 528 14.51 -1.49 -26.60
CA SER A 528 15.70 -2.16 -27.13
C SER A 528 16.86 -1.17 -27.28
N GLY A 529 18.08 -1.69 -27.14
CA GLY A 529 19.32 -0.97 -27.45
C GLY A 529 19.89 -0.12 -26.30
N PRO A 530 21.11 0.43 -26.51
CA PRO A 530 21.80 1.27 -25.54
C PRO A 530 21.15 2.64 -25.44
N LYS A 531 20.57 2.93 -24.27
CA LYS A 531 19.91 4.20 -23.97
C LYS A 531 20.53 4.86 -22.74
N PRO A 532 20.74 6.18 -22.73
CA PRO A 532 21.16 6.91 -21.53
C PRO A 532 20.02 6.97 -20.49
N ALA A 533 20.35 7.27 -19.23
CA ALA A 533 19.42 7.27 -18.10
C ALA A 533 18.21 8.19 -18.30
N ALA A 534 18.39 9.29 -19.04
CA ALA A 534 17.31 10.21 -19.39
C ALA A 534 16.22 9.55 -20.27
N GLU A 535 16.60 8.56 -21.08
CA GLU A 535 15.70 7.85 -22.00
C GLU A 535 15.18 6.52 -21.43
N ARG A 536 15.83 5.96 -20.40
CA ARG A 536 15.40 4.72 -19.73
C ARG A 536 14.25 4.99 -18.76
N LYS A 537 13.06 5.25 -19.30
CA LYS A 537 11.84 5.57 -18.54
C LYS A 537 10.76 4.51 -18.70
N ARG A 538 10.23 4.00 -17.57
CA ARG A 538 9.02 3.17 -17.59
C ARG A 538 7.79 3.93 -18.06
N TYR A 539 6.75 3.19 -18.41
CA TYR A 539 5.44 3.73 -18.71
C TYR A 539 4.73 4.14 -17.41
N ILE A 540 3.93 5.21 -17.46
CA ILE A 540 3.14 5.71 -16.33
C ILE A 540 1.66 5.60 -16.69
N LEU A 541 0.92 4.88 -15.86
CA LEU A 541 -0.53 4.70 -15.92
C LEU A 541 -1.21 5.75 -15.03
N ASN A 542 -2.35 6.25 -15.51
CA ASN A 542 -3.22 7.11 -14.71
C ASN A 542 -3.94 6.28 -13.66
N GLY A 543 -3.67 6.61 -12.41
CA GLY A 543 -4.04 5.82 -11.26
C GLY A 543 -5.18 6.35 -10.46
#